data_AF-A0A812ZBC1-F1
#
_entry.id   AF-A0A812ZBC1-F1
#
_cell.length_a   1.000
_cell.length_b   1.000
_cell.length_c   1.000
_cell.angle_alpha   90.00
_cell.angle_beta   90.00
_cell.angle_gamma   90.00
#
_symmetry.space_group_name_H-M   'P 1'
#
loop_
_entity.id
_entity.type
_entity.pdbx_description
1 polymer ?
#
loop_
_entity_poly.entity_id
_entity_poly.type
_entity_poly.pdbx_seq_one_letter_code
_entity_poly.pdbx_strand_id
1 'polypeptide(L)'
;MRKTLLPALLAVAVVLLGPVSMVYAFWPLAASAHQVGRSKLALRASGDQKGGTVYVCTGPSCRNDGAEGCLQLLRSAAPEGVQVKETGCLGPCSSGPNVLATPRPANDPLGGKGREARNVGGVQQPAGVCFTGIKAEEDVALLSEWGFQADASSNPLSALRLLVRSTGADQVPWPILLYAACPNLWPLLGLRQRPQFVLSTGMLELRSGSTWSGCPLT
;
A
#
# COMPACT_ATOMS: atom_id res chain seq x y z
N MET A 1 -15.76 -32.84 36.75
CA MET A 1 -14.57 -33.56 36.27
C MET A 1 -13.38 -32.63 36.33
N ARG A 2 -12.48 -32.81 37.30
CA ARG A 2 -11.31 -31.96 37.55
C ARG A 2 -10.16 -32.41 36.65
N LYS A 3 -9.64 -31.54 35.79
CA LYS A 3 -8.41 -31.79 35.02
C LYS A 3 -7.24 -31.14 35.75
N THR A 4 -6.26 -31.96 36.10
CA THR A 4 -5.00 -31.63 36.74
C THR A 4 -4.07 -30.88 35.79
N LEU A 5 -3.49 -29.77 36.26
CA LEU A 5 -2.39 -29.03 35.63
C LEU A 5 -1.06 -29.73 35.95
N LEU A 6 -0.26 -30.02 34.91
CA LEU A 6 1.17 -30.31 35.05
C LEU A 6 1.97 -28.99 34.90
N PRO A 7 3.03 -28.76 35.68
CA PRO A 7 3.98 -27.68 35.41
C PRO A 7 5.04 -28.12 34.39
N ALA A 8 5.30 -27.25 33.41
CA ALA A 8 6.38 -27.39 32.45
C ALA A 8 7.74 -27.15 33.14
N LEU A 9 8.62 -28.15 33.05
CA LEU A 9 10.03 -28.05 33.41
C LEU A 9 10.76 -27.14 32.40
N LEU A 10 11.24 -25.98 32.85
CA LEU A 10 12.18 -25.15 32.12
C LEU A 10 13.59 -25.77 32.22
N ALA A 11 14.12 -26.26 31.11
CA ALA A 11 15.53 -26.59 30.99
C ALA A 11 16.31 -25.34 30.56
N VAL A 12 17.13 -24.79 31.46
CA VAL A 12 18.07 -23.70 31.15
C VAL A 12 19.38 -24.33 30.69
N ALA A 13 19.66 -24.30 29.40
CA ALA A 13 20.95 -24.67 28.85
C ALA A 13 21.90 -23.47 28.91
N VAL A 14 22.85 -23.48 29.85
CA VAL A 14 23.92 -22.49 29.94
C VAL A 14 25.06 -22.96 29.03
N VAL A 15 25.21 -22.36 27.86
CA VAL A 15 26.38 -22.56 26.99
C VAL A 15 27.45 -21.54 27.40
N LEU A 16 28.51 -22.02 28.07
CA LEU A 16 29.68 -21.22 28.44
C LEU A 16 30.74 -21.31 27.33
N LEU A 17 30.83 -20.27 26.49
CA LEU A 17 31.99 -20.03 25.64
C LEU A 17 32.32 -18.52 25.61
N GLY A 18 33.45 -18.15 26.22
CA GLY A 18 34.23 -16.96 25.84
C GLY A 18 34.03 -15.67 26.66
N PRO A 19 35.11 -14.90 26.93
CA PRO A 19 35.08 -13.70 27.77
C PRO A 19 34.79 -12.46 26.92
N VAL A 20 33.55 -12.27 26.48
CA VAL A 20 33.04 -10.94 26.11
C VAL A 20 31.64 -10.84 26.65
N SER A 21 31.51 -10.28 27.85
CA SER A 21 30.23 -10.03 28.52
C SER A 21 29.47 -8.93 27.79
N MET A 22 28.89 -9.27 26.64
CA MET A 22 27.82 -8.50 26.03
C MET A 22 26.52 -9.07 26.58
N VAL A 23 25.98 -8.42 27.61
CA VAL A 23 24.69 -8.75 28.20
C VAL A 23 23.62 -8.43 27.16
N TYR A 24 23.31 -9.40 26.30
CA TYR A 24 22.07 -9.37 25.53
C TYR A 24 20.95 -9.67 26.51
N ALA A 25 20.31 -8.61 27.01
CA ALA A 25 18.97 -8.75 27.56
C ALA A 25 18.07 -9.18 26.41
N PHE A 26 17.93 -10.49 26.22
CA PHE A 26 16.84 -11.09 25.47
C PHE A 26 15.57 -10.74 26.23
N TRP A 27 15.00 -9.57 25.91
CA TRP A 27 13.62 -9.29 26.27
C TRP A 27 12.81 -10.45 25.69
N PRO A 28 12.07 -11.23 26.49
CA PRO A 28 11.15 -12.16 25.91
C PRO A 28 10.16 -11.29 25.14
N LEU A 29 10.22 -11.35 23.81
CA LEU A 29 9.02 -11.17 23.01
C LEU A 29 8.08 -12.28 23.49
N ALA A 30 7.39 -12.02 24.59
CA ALA A 30 6.09 -12.57 24.83
C ALA A 30 5.31 -12.18 23.58
N ALA A 31 5.29 -13.10 22.62
CA ALA A 31 4.34 -13.12 21.53
C ALA A 31 2.98 -13.16 22.23
N SER A 32 2.47 -11.96 22.53
CA SER A 32 1.10 -11.77 22.94
C SER A 32 0.31 -12.19 21.73
N ALA A 33 -0.05 -13.48 21.72
CA ALA A 33 -1.07 -14.04 20.87
C ALA A 33 -2.36 -13.36 21.30
N HIS A 34 -2.55 -12.12 20.82
CA HIS A 34 -3.82 -11.46 20.82
C HIS A 34 -4.71 -12.35 19.96
N GLN A 35 -5.51 -13.18 20.64
CA GLN A 35 -6.72 -13.74 20.08
C GLN A 35 -7.57 -12.55 19.67
N VAL A 36 -7.38 -12.09 18.42
CA VAL A 36 -8.37 -11.29 17.72
C VAL A 36 -9.56 -12.23 17.59
N GLY A 37 -10.49 -12.09 18.54
CA GLY A 37 -11.77 -12.74 18.47
C GLY A 37 -12.34 -12.48 17.08
N ARG A 38 -12.62 -13.56 16.35
CA ARG A 38 -13.48 -13.54 15.16
C ARG A 38 -14.87 -13.09 15.61
N SER A 39 -15.00 -11.81 15.88
CA SER A 39 -16.29 -11.15 15.93
C SER A 39 -16.82 -11.23 14.51
N LYS A 40 -17.78 -12.15 14.30
CA LYS A 40 -18.76 -12.06 13.21
C LYS A 40 -19.56 -10.77 13.44
N LEU A 41 -18.93 -9.62 13.20
CA LEU A 41 -19.61 -8.38 12.93
C LEU A 41 -20.10 -8.51 11.50
N ALA A 42 -21.31 -9.06 11.39
CA ALA A 42 -22.15 -8.84 10.24
C ALA A 42 -22.45 -7.34 10.19
N LEU A 43 -21.53 -6.55 9.63
CA LEU A 43 -21.82 -5.22 9.13
C LEU A 43 -22.73 -5.43 7.90
N ARG A 44 -24.02 -5.62 8.15
CA ARG A 44 -25.03 -5.32 7.15
C ARG A 44 -25.20 -3.81 7.11
N ALA A 45 -24.29 -3.15 6.41
CA ALA A 45 -24.54 -1.81 5.89
C ALA A 45 -25.60 -1.94 4.78
N SER A 46 -26.87 -2.03 5.18
CA SER A 46 -28.00 -1.80 4.29
C SER A 46 -28.18 -0.29 4.15
N GLY A 47 -27.20 0.36 3.53
CA GLY A 47 -27.28 1.75 3.10
C GLY A 47 -27.48 1.76 1.60
N ASP A 48 -28.67 2.16 1.16
CA ASP A 48 -29.02 2.65 -0.18
C ASP A 48 -27.85 2.56 -1.18
N GLN A 49 -27.76 1.46 -1.94
CA GLN A 49 -26.72 1.27 -2.95
C GLN A 49 -26.93 2.31 -4.05
N LYS A 50 -26.38 3.51 -3.84
CA LYS A 50 -26.31 4.55 -4.85
C LYS A 50 -25.36 4.06 -5.92
N GLY A 51 -25.95 3.43 -6.93
CA GLY A 51 -25.26 2.95 -8.12
C GLY A 51 -24.26 3.99 -8.62
N GLY A 52 -23.07 3.50 -8.94
CA GLY A 52 -21.95 4.31 -9.39
C GLY A 52 -21.53 3.96 -10.81
N THR A 53 -20.64 4.76 -11.37
CA THR A 53 -19.90 4.37 -12.57
C THR A 53 -18.41 4.53 -12.32
N VAL A 54 -17.67 3.48 -12.65
CA VAL A 54 -16.21 3.46 -12.64
C VAL A 54 -15.74 3.47 -14.09
N TYR A 55 -14.96 4.48 -14.45
CA TYR A 55 -14.37 4.62 -15.78
C TYR A 55 -12.89 4.27 -15.72
N VAL A 56 -12.44 3.36 -16.57
CA VAL A 56 -11.04 2.96 -16.71
C VAL A 56 -10.46 3.61 -17.96
N CYS A 57 -9.34 4.32 -17.80
CA CYS A 57 -8.63 4.91 -18.91
C CYS A 57 -8.00 3.82 -19.79
N THR A 58 -8.42 3.76 -21.06
CA THR A 58 -7.87 2.85 -22.09
C THR A 58 -7.06 3.60 -23.15
N GLY A 59 -6.52 4.77 -22.79
CA GLY A 59 -5.57 5.52 -23.63
C GLY A 59 -4.26 4.73 -23.89
N PRO A 60 -3.46 5.11 -24.90
CA PRO A 60 -2.26 4.36 -25.30
C PRO A 60 -1.30 4.02 -24.14
N SER A 61 -0.94 5.00 -23.31
CA SER A 61 -0.05 4.78 -22.16
C SER A 61 -0.65 3.82 -21.14
N CYS A 62 -1.92 4.00 -20.77
CA CYS A 62 -2.60 3.09 -19.84
C CYS A 62 -2.74 1.67 -20.40
N ARG A 63 -2.95 1.50 -21.71
CA ARG A 63 -2.97 0.18 -22.34
C ARG A 63 -1.62 -0.53 -22.20
N ASN A 64 -0.52 0.18 -22.43
CA ASN A 64 0.83 -0.36 -22.23
C ASN A 64 1.08 -0.73 -20.75
N ASP A 65 0.44 -0.04 -19.82
CA ASP A 65 0.52 -0.32 -18.39
C ASP A 65 -0.49 -1.36 -17.86
N GLY A 66 -1.23 -2.04 -18.73
CA GLY A 66 -2.17 -3.10 -18.36
C GLY A 66 -3.61 -2.65 -18.07
N ALA A 67 -4.10 -1.59 -18.73
CA ALA A 67 -5.49 -1.13 -18.59
C ALA A 67 -6.53 -2.21 -18.85
N GLU A 68 -6.29 -3.13 -19.78
CA GLU A 68 -7.23 -4.22 -20.08
C GLU A 68 -7.40 -5.16 -18.88
N GLY A 69 -6.30 -5.53 -18.24
CA GLY A 69 -6.34 -6.34 -17.01
C GLY A 69 -7.04 -5.62 -15.88
N CYS A 70 -6.78 -4.31 -15.71
CA CYS A 70 -7.49 -3.47 -14.74
C CYS A 70 -9.00 -3.40 -15.01
N LEU A 71 -9.40 -3.25 -16.28
CA LEU A 71 -10.80 -3.19 -16.68
C LEU A 71 -11.52 -4.52 -16.40
N GLN A 72 -10.89 -5.65 -16.72
CA GLN A 72 -11.43 -6.98 -16.44
C GLN A 72 -11.55 -7.23 -14.94
N LEU A 73 -10.49 -6.92 -14.18
CA LEU A 73 -10.46 -7.00 -12.72
C LEU A 73 -11.61 -6.22 -12.08
N LEU A 74 -11.80 -4.96 -12.49
CA LEU A 74 -12.86 -4.12 -11.94
C LEU A 74 -14.24 -4.60 -12.36
N ARG A 75 -14.42 -5.15 -13.57
CA ARG A 75 -15.69 -5.75 -14.01
C ARG A 75 -16.03 -7.00 -13.20
N SER A 76 -15.06 -7.86 -12.91
CA SER A 76 -15.30 -9.07 -12.11
C SER A 76 -15.57 -8.76 -10.64
N ALA A 77 -14.98 -7.68 -10.12
CA ALA A 77 -15.15 -7.24 -8.73
C ALA A 77 -16.29 -6.24 -8.50
N ALA A 78 -17.01 -5.83 -9.57
CA ALA A 78 -18.03 -4.80 -9.48
C ALA A 78 -19.22 -5.27 -8.63
N PRO A 79 -19.64 -4.50 -7.61
CA PRO A 79 -20.84 -4.80 -6.87
C PRO A 79 -22.09 -4.57 -7.73
N GLU A 80 -23.21 -5.14 -7.31
CA GLU A 80 -24.49 -4.97 -8.00
C GLU A 80 -24.87 -3.48 -8.07
N GLY A 81 -25.23 -3.00 -9.27
CA GLY A 81 -25.61 -1.60 -9.49
C GLY A 81 -24.45 -0.65 -9.83
N VAL A 82 -23.18 -1.10 -9.79
CA VAL A 82 -22.04 -0.32 -10.27
C VAL A 82 -21.67 -0.71 -11.69
N GLN A 83 -21.57 0.29 -12.59
CA GLN A 83 -21.14 0.07 -13.96
C GLN A 83 -19.63 0.32 -14.10
N VAL A 84 -18.93 -0.57 -14.81
CA VAL A 84 -17.52 -0.38 -15.16
C VAL A 84 -17.38 -0.17 -16.66
N LYS A 85 -16.95 1.03 -17.05
CA LYS A 85 -16.82 1.48 -18.44
C LYS A 85 -15.39 1.80 -18.79
N GLU A 86 -15.05 1.67 -20.06
CA GLU A 86 -13.81 2.24 -20.60
C GLU A 86 -14.01 3.73 -20.93
N THR A 87 -12.91 4.49 -20.95
CA THR A 87 -12.90 5.88 -21.39
C THR A 87 -11.53 6.26 -21.92
N GLY A 88 -11.46 7.38 -22.64
CA GLY A 88 -10.20 7.97 -23.08
C GLY A 88 -9.37 8.55 -21.92
N CYS A 89 -8.35 9.33 -22.26
CA CYS A 89 -7.39 9.82 -21.26
C CYS A 89 -8.07 10.60 -20.12
N LEU A 90 -7.88 10.12 -18.88
CA LEU A 90 -8.33 10.80 -17.67
C LEU A 90 -7.36 11.91 -17.19
N GLY A 91 -6.24 12.11 -17.89
CA GLY A 91 -5.22 13.09 -17.55
C GLY A 91 -3.82 12.52 -17.80
N PRO A 92 -2.79 13.08 -17.15
CA PRO A 92 -1.46 12.48 -17.15
C PRO A 92 -1.53 11.05 -16.60
N CYS A 93 -1.20 10.08 -17.45
CA CYS A 93 -1.17 8.67 -17.13
C CYS A 93 0.28 8.32 -16.75
N SER A 94 0.71 8.69 -15.54
CA SER A 94 2.12 8.59 -15.15
C SER A 94 2.57 7.14 -14.95
N SER A 95 1.82 6.34 -14.20
CA SER A 95 2.27 5.02 -13.70
C SER A 95 1.22 3.91 -13.77
N GLY A 96 0.19 4.06 -14.60
CA GLY A 96 -0.80 3.01 -14.79
C GLY A 96 -2.16 3.46 -15.28
N PRO A 97 -3.11 2.52 -15.41
CA PRO A 97 -4.48 2.86 -15.72
C PRO A 97 -5.02 3.81 -14.65
N ASN A 98 -5.46 4.97 -15.12
CA ASN A 98 -6.22 5.90 -14.31
C ASN A 98 -7.66 5.39 -14.24
N VAL A 99 -8.26 5.48 -13.06
CA VAL A 99 -9.62 5.02 -12.78
C VAL A 99 -10.40 6.16 -12.18
N LEU A 100 -11.49 6.58 -12.82
CA LEU A 100 -12.39 7.62 -12.33
C LEU A 100 -13.67 6.99 -11.79
N ALA A 101 -13.96 7.19 -10.52
CA ALA A 101 -15.20 6.73 -9.92
C ALA A 101 -16.16 7.90 -9.62
N THR A 102 -17.43 7.72 -9.97
CA THR A 102 -18.50 8.73 -9.86
C THR A 102 -19.78 8.10 -9.28
N PRO A 103 -20.59 8.83 -8.49
CA PRO A 103 -20.38 10.22 -8.04
C PRO A 103 -19.21 10.34 -7.07
N ARG A 104 -18.70 11.56 -6.88
CA ARG A 104 -17.72 11.85 -5.82
C ARG A 104 -18.41 11.63 -4.46
N PRO A 105 -17.86 10.79 -3.57
CA PRO A 105 -18.40 10.64 -2.22
C PRO A 105 -18.28 11.96 -1.45
N ALA A 106 -19.11 12.13 -0.42
CA ALA A 106 -19.11 13.35 0.40
C ALA A 106 -17.78 13.53 1.17
N ASN A 107 -17.12 12.42 1.50
CA ASN A 107 -15.80 12.39 2.09
C ASN A 107 -14.75 12.22 1.00
N ASP A 108 -13.60 12.87 1.13
CA ASP A 108 -12.47 12.64 0.22
C ASP A 108 -11.94 11.21 0.44
N PRO A 109 -12.02 10.33 -0.58
CA PRO A 109 -11.60 8.94 -0.42
C PRO A 109 -10.07 8.86 -0.37
N LEU A 110 -9.56 7.84 0.30
CA LEU A 110 -8.12 7.62 0.47
C LEU A 110 -7.44 7.41 -0.89
N GLY A 111 -6.36 8.16 -1.15
CA GLY A 111 -5.47 7.95 -2.31
C GLY A 111 -6.03 8.39 -3.66
N GLY A 112 -7.22 9.01 -3.71
CA GLY A 112 -7.82 9.56 -4.91
C GLY A 112 -7.68 11.08 -5.00
N LYS A 113 -7.66 11.62 -6.22
CA LYS A 113 -7.73 13.08 -6.46
C LYS A 113 -9.11 13.44 -6.99
N GLY A 114 -9.79 14.34 -6.27
CA GLY A 114 -11.04 14.94 -6.73
C GLY A 114 -10.86 15.60 -8.10
N ARG A 115 -11.85 15.44 -8.97
CA ARG A 115 -11.80 15.92 -10.35
C ARG A 115 -13.16 16.46 -10.75
N GLU A 116 -13.15 17.66 -11.32
CA GLU A 116 -14.34 18.28 -11.89
C GLU A 116 -14.71 17.68 -13.25
N ALA A 117 -15.97 17.85 -13.63
CA ALA A 117 -16.45 17.43 -14.94
C ALA A 117 -15.69 18.17 -16.05
N ARG A 118 -15.30 17.46 -17.10
CA ARG A 118 -14.56 18.06 -18.22
C ARG A 118 -14.82 17.34 -19.53
N ASN A 119 -14.62 18.03 -20.64
CA ASN A 119 -14.65 17.44 -21.97
C ASN A 119 -13.22 17.09 -22.41
N VAL A 120 -12.98 15.85 -22.83
CA VAL A 120 -11.69 15.40 -23.36
C VAL A 120 -11.93 14.77 -24.73
N GLY A 121 -11.42 15.41 -25.80
CA GLY A 121 -11.54 14.88 -27.15
C GLY A 121 -13.00 14.73 -27.61
N GLY A 122 -13.90 15.61 -27.19
CA GLY A 122 -15.33 15.56 -27.50
C GLY A 122 -16.14 14.67 -26.53
N VAL A 123 -15.49 13.87 -25.68
CA VAL A 123 -16.16 13.01 -24.70
C VAL A 123 -16.32 13.75 -23.38
N GLN A 124 -17.56 13.92 -22.91
CA GLN A 124 -17.83 14.50 -21.61
C GLN A 124 -17.55 13.46 -20.51
N GLN A 125 -16.65 13.80 -19.59
CA GLN A 125 -16.31 12.99 -18.43
C GLN A 125 -16.92 13.64 -17.18
N PRO A 126 -17.61 12.88 -16.32
CA PRO A 126 -18.25 13.42 -15.13
C PRO A 126 -17.24 13.84 -14.06
N ALA A 127 -17.71 14.64 -13.10
CA ALA A 127 -16.97 14.89 -11.87
C ALA A 127 -16.88 13.60 -11.05
N GLY A 128 -15.81 13.43 -10.29
CA GLY A 128 -15.59 12.21 -9.52
C GLY A 128 -14.24 12.21 -8.82
N VAL A 129 -13.74 11.03 -8.51
CA VAL A 129 -12.42 10.84 -7.92
C VAL A 129 -11.59 9.96 -8.83
N CYS A 130 -10.40 10.45 -9.18
CA CYS A 130 -9.45 9.73 -10.01
C CYS A 130 -8.38 9.06 -9.14
N PHE A 131 -8.22 7.76 -9.32
CA PHE A 131 -7.16 6.93 -8.76
C PHE A 131 -6.16 6.60 -9.87
N THR A 132 -4.91 6.33 -9.49
CA THR A 132 -3.87 5.95 -10.44
C THR A 132 -3.24 4.62 -10.05
N GLY A 133 -2.93 3.79 -11.05
CA GLY A 133 -2.14 2.57 -10.84
C GLY A 133 -2.89 1.43 -10.13
N ILE A 134 -4.21 1.33 -10.27
CA ILE A 134 -4.97 0.15 -9.83
C ILE A 134 -4.56 -1.03 -10.71
N LYS A 135 -3.77 -1.97 -10.16
CA LYS A 135 -3.22 -3.12 -10.92
C LYS A 135 -3.47 -4.47 -10.26
N ALA A 136 -3.80 -4.48 -8.98
CA ALA A 136 -4.00 -5.70 -8.20
C ALA A 136 -5.36 -5.68 -7.48
N GLU A 137 -5.84 -6.85 -7.07
CA GLU A 137 -7.11 -7.00 -6.34
C GLU A 137 -7.14 -6.14 -5.07
N GLU A 138 -6.02 -5.94 -4.40
CA GLU A 138 -5.99 -5.16 -3.17
C GLU A 138 -6.11 -3.66 -3.43
N ASP A 139 -5.75 -3.20 -4.62
CA ASP A 139 -5.92 -1.80 -5.02
C ASP A 139 -7.41 -1.46 -5.22
N VAL A 140 -8.27 -2.47 -5.41
CA VAL A 140 -9.73 -2.32 -5.51
C VAL A 140 -10.34 -1.81 -4.20
N ALA A 141 -9.64 -1.97 -3.07
CA ALA A 141 -10.03 -1.41 -1.78
C ALA A 141 -10.17 0.13 -1.80
N LEU A 142 -9.46 0.82 -2.72
CA LEU A 142 -9.58 2.27 -2.91
C LEU A 142 -10.98 2.69 -3.38
N LEU A 143 -11.75 1.74 -3.92
CA LEU A 143 -13.10 1.93 -4.43
C LEU A 143 -14.18 1.47 -3.44
N SER A 144 -13.84 1.29 -2.15
CA SER A 144 -14.79 0.83 -1.13
C SER A 144 -16.01 1.73 -0.98
N GLU A 145 -15.86 3.04 -1.21
CA GLU A 145 -16.98 4.01 -1.20
C GLU A 145 -18.02 3.74 -2.30
N TRP A 146 -17.66 3.00 -3.35
CA TRP A 146 -18.57 2.53 -4.40
C TRP A 146 -18.98 1.07 -4.20
N GLY A 147 -18.77 0.51 -3.00
CA GLY A 147 -19.21 -0.84 -2.64
C GLY A 147 -18.28 -1.97 -3.08
N PHE A 148 -17.11 -1.66 -3.64
CA PHE A 148 -16.12 -2.68 -3.95
C PHE A 148 -15.59 -3.31 -2.66
N GLN A 149 -15.57 -4.64 -2.61
CA GLN A 149 -14.99 -5.37 -1.48
C GLN A 149 -13.62 -5.88 -1.89
N ALA A 150 -12.60 -5.52 -1.11
CA ALA A 150 -11.29 -6.14 -1.20
C ALA A 150 -11.16 -7.15 -0.07
N ASP A 151 -10.70 -8.35 -0.41
CA ASP A 151 -10.28 -9.34 0.58
C ASP A 151 -8.96 -8.89 1.22
N ALA A 152 -9.02 -7.84 2.05
CA ALA A 152 -7.87 -7.25 2.74
C ALA A 152 -7.19 -8.20 3.75
N SER A 153 -7.62 -9.45 3.82
CA SER A 153 -7.25 -10.40 4.87
C SER A 153 -5.93 -11.15 4.64
N SER A 154 -5.32 -11.06 3.45
CA SER A 154 -4.21 -11.98 3.11
C SER A 154 -2.81 -11.36 3.09
N ASN A 155 -2.64 -10.04 2.97
CA ASN A 155 -1.29 -9.48 2.78
C ASN A 155 -1.03 -8.12 3.48
N PRO A 156 -0.14 -8.07 4.50
CA PRO A 156 0.22 -6.82 5.18
C PRO A 156 0.93 -5.82 4.26
N LEU A 157 1.57 -6.28 3.18
CA LEU A 157 2.20 -5.39 2.19
C LEU A 157 1.15 -4.59 1.41
N SER A 158 -0.04 -5.15 1.22
CA SER A 158 -1.13 -4.49 0.51
C SER A 158 -1.71 -3.34 1.34
N ALA A 159 -1.85 -3.52 2.65
CA ALA A 159 -2.22 -2.44 3.55
C ALA A 159 -1.17 -1.32 3.57
N LEU A 160 0.13 -1.67 3.60
CA LEU A 160 1.21 -0.69 3.51
C LEU A 160 1.17 0.07 2.18
N ARG A 161 0.95 -0.64 1.07
CA ARG A 161 0.83 -0.05 -0.28
C ARG A 161 -0.33 0.95 -0.36
N LEU A 162 -1.50 0.60 0.18
CA LEU A 162 -2.65 1.50 0.26
C LEU A 162 -2.35 2.73 1.11
N LEU A 163 -1.67 2.56 2.25
CA LEU A 163 -1.28 3.65 3.15
C LEU A 163 -0.24 4.59 2.50
N VAL A 164 0.72 4.06 1.77
CA VAL A 164 1.68 4.85 0.98
C VAL A 164 0.98 5.64 -0.12
N ARG A 165 -0.01 5.03 -0.77
CA ARG A 165 -0.81 5.72 -1.80
C ARG A 165 -1.71 6.80 -1.21
N SER A 166 -2.28 6.57 -0.03
CA SER A 166 -3.14 7.57 0.63
C SER A 166 -2.37 8.81 1.07
N THR A 167 -1.06 8.69 1.33
CA THR A 167 -0.20 9.82 1.69
C THR A 167 0.35 10.57 0.48
N GLY A 168 0.10 10.11 -0.75
CA GLY A 168 0.71 10.65 -1.97
C GLY A 168 2.22 10.38 -2.07
N ALA A 169 2.72 9.42 -1.28
CA ALA A 169 4.12 8.97 -1.31
C ALA A 169 4.37 7.94 -2.43
N ASP A 170 3.40 7.72 -3.30
CA ASP A 170 3.51 6.90 -4.52
C ASP A 170 4.53 7.47 -5.53
N GLN A 171 4.85 8.76 -5.41
CA GLN A 171 5.95 9.42 -6.12
C GLN A 171 7.34 9.04 -5.57
N VAL A 172 7.41 8.46 -4.37
CA VAL A 172 8.68 8.08 -3.73
C VAL A 172 9.04 6.66 -4.17
N PRO A 173 10.23 6.44 -4.76
CA PRO A 173 10.68 5.11 -5.14
C PRO A 173 10.55 4.12 -3.99
N TRP A 174 9.90 2.97 -4.24
CA TRP A 174 9.72 1.87 -3.27
C TRP A 174 10.97 1.49 -2.45
N PRO A 175 12.20 1.50 -3.02
CA PRO A 175 13.41 1.26 -2.24
C PRO A 175 13.58 2.20 -1.04
N ILE A 176 13.13 3.46 -1.16
CA ILE A 176 13.24 4.47 -0.09
C ILE A 176 12.20 4.21 1.02
N LEU A 177 11.01 3.74 0.67
CA LEU A 177 9.97 3.43 1.67
C LEU A 177 10.31 2.17 2.47
N LEU A 178 10.85 1.14 1.82
CA LEU A 178 11.41 -0.03 2.50
C LEU A 178 12.58 0.36 3.42
N TYR A 179 13.36 1.37 2.99
CA TYR A 179 14.44 1.95 3.77
C TYR A 179 13.99 2.54 5.10
N ALA A 180 12.88 3.27 5.10
CA ALA A 180 12.35 3.93 6.29
C ALA A 180 11.65 2.95 7.25
N ALA A 181 11.01 1.91 6.72
CA ALA A 181 10.17 1.00 7.49
C ALA A 181 10.95 -0.08 8.26
N CYS A 182 12.19 -0.41 7.87
CA CYS A 182 12.93 -1.54 8.46
C CYS A 182 14.38 -1.20 8.85
N PRO A 183 14.60 -0.45 9.95
CA PRO A 183 15.94 -0.01 10.38
C PRO A 183 16.89 -1.16 10.77
N ASN A 184 16.36 -2.37 10.99
CA ASN A 184 17.10 -3.56 11.42
C ASN A 184 17.57 -4.45 10.26
N LEU A 185 17.13 -4.20 9.01
CA LEU A 185 17.59 -4.97 7.83
C LEU A 185 19.00 -4.55 7.37
N TRP A 186 19.51 -3.45 7.92
CA TRP A 186 20.78 -2.82 7.54
C TRP A 186 22.02 -3.73 7.66
N PRO A 187 22.24 -4.46 8.77
CA PRO A 187 23.43 -5.29 8.93
C PRO A 187 23.44 -6.50 7.98
N LEU A 188 22.26 -6.96 7.54
CA LEU A 188 22.11 -8.13 6.67
C LEU A 188 22.46 -7.83 5.21
N LEU A 189 22.38 -6.57 4.79
CA LEU A 189 22.74 -6.14 3.44
C LEU A 189 24.23 -5.75 3.31
N GLY A 190 25.04 -5.94 4.36
CA GLY A 190 26.48 -5.65 4.34
C GLY A 190 26.84 -4.16 4.27
N LEU A 191 25.86 -3.27 4.40
CA LEU A 191 26.07 -1.83 4.35
C LEU A 191 26.49 -1.34 5.75
N ARG A 192 27.67 -0.71 5.86
CA ARG A 192 28.26 -0.33 7.16
C ARG A 192 27.79 1.02 7.71
N GLN A 193 27.16 1.88 6.92
CA GLN A 193 26.79 3.24 7.36
C GLN A 193 25.40 3.66 6.89
N ARG A 194 24.51 4.00 7.82
CA ARG A 194 23.21 4.60 7.49
C ARG A 194 23.44 5.90 6.70
N PRO A 195 22.99 6.02 5.43
CA PRO A 195 22.96 7.30 4.77
C PRO A 195 21.96 8.19 5.49
N GLN A 196 22.36 9.44 5.68
CA GLN A 196 21.52 10.45 6.27
C GLN A 196 20.74 11.14 5.15
N PHE A 197 19.43 10.91 5.11
CA PHE A 197 18.54 11.70 4.28
C PHE A 197 18.13 12.93 5.06
N VAL A 198 18.30 14.10 4.46
CA VAL A 198 17.83 15.37 5.02
C VAL A 198 16.66 15.82 4.17
N LEU A 199 15.50 16.04 4.80
CA LEU A 199 14.37 16.72 4.16
C LEU A 199 14.69 18.21 4.08
N SER A 200 15.02 18.69 2.88
CA SER A 200 15.22 20.10 2.60
C SER A 200 14.14 20.55 1.62
N THR A 201 13.29 21.49 2.03
CA THR A 201 12.29 22.14 1.14
C THR A 201 11.39 21.17 0.35
N GLY A 202 10.91 20.09 0.99
CA GLY A 202 9.99 19.15 0.36
C GLY A 202 10.63 18.19 -0.66
N MET A 203 11.95 18.21 -0.79
CA MET A 203 12.72 17.28 -1.62
C MET A 203 13.64 16.44 -0.72
N LEU A 204 13.68 15.13 -0.96
CA LEU A 204 14.51 14.20 -0.20
C LEU A 204 15.92 14.22 -0.81
N GLU A 205 16.89 14.81 -0.12
CA GLU A 205 18.27 14.92 -0.61
C GLU A 205 19.16 13.87 0.08
N LEU A 206 19.85 13.05 -0.70
CA LEU A 206 20.81 12.06 -0.20
C LEU A 206 22.16 12.76 0.07
N ARG A 207 22.52 12.99 1.33
CA ARG A 207 23.87 13.44 1.67
C ARG A 207 24.83 12.26 1.68
N SER A 208 25.66 12.16 0.65
CA SER A 208 26.85 11.30 0.66
C SER A 208 27.84 11.86 1.68
N GLY A 209 27.96 11.22 2.84
CA GLY A 209 28.97 11.53 3.85
C GLY A 209 30.36 10.98 3.53
N SER A 210 30.64 10.61 2.28
CA SER A 210 31.92 10.01 1.89
C SER A 210 32.77 10.99 1.09
N THR A 211 33.79 11.56 1.73
CA THR A 211 34.95 12.10 1.03
C THR A 211 35.65 10.95 0.32
N TRP A 212 35.40 10.81 -0.98
CA TRP A 212 36.22 9.96 -1.86
C TRP A 212 37.63 10.55 -1.92
N SER A 213 38.57 9.95 -1.19
CA SER A 213 40.00 10.11 -1.48
C SER A 213 40.27 9.46 -2.84
N GLY A 214 40.61 10.29 -3.83
CA GLY A 214 40.76 9.88 -5.22
C GLY A 214 41.77 8.75 -5.42
N CYS A 215 41.45 7.85 -6.35
CA CYS A 215 42.44 6.99 -6.97
C CYS A 215 43.23 7.82 -8.00
N PRO A 216 44.57 7.80 -7.99
CA PRO A 216 45.34 8.37 -9.07
C PRO A 216 45.17 7.49 -10.32
N LEU A 217 44.75 8.11 -11.42
CA LEU A 217 44.90 7.55 -12.76
C LEU A 217 46.37 7.74 -13.16
N THR A 218 47.01 6.64 -13.55
CA THR A 218 48.32 6.59 -14.23
C THR A 218 48.36 7.47 -15.46
#